data_AF-A0A2G9PQ83-F1
#
_entry.id   AF-A0A2G9PQ83-F1
#
_cell.length_a   1.000
_cell.length_b   1.000
_cell.length_c   1.000
_cell.angle_alpha   90.00
_cell.angle_beta   90.00
_cell.angle_gamma   90.00
#
_symmetry.space_group_name_H-M   'P 1'
#
loop_
_entity.id
_entity.type
_entity.pdbx_description
1 polymer ?
#
loop_
_entity_poly.entity_id
_entity_poly.type
_entity_poly.pdbx_seq_one_letter_code
_entity_poly.pdbx_strand_id
1 'polypeptide(L)'
;NCVVANNFADGVKLWHGPSSVKNTLIYGTGDGSNENTAWAAMVLSTDKAHDKFTIDHVTVDFQRSNAYSIYMQYDDPNIPIDLTVKDSIFRSSGSNSRIFFAPSMVLDIKDSVFYYPNSVAVEHGNNEYTSGQISSFGTGNIHADPQFVKPAFGSVGDYNLKAGSPAAGKGAPASVLDMQK
;
A
#
# COMPACT_ATOMS: atom_id res chain seq x y z
N ASN A 1 15.99 -2.93 3.87
CA ASN A 1 15.65 -3.47 2.54
C ASN A 1 15.12 -4.87 2.74
N CYS A 2 13.82 -5.06 2.53
CA CYS A 2 13.15 -6.35 2.76
C CYS A 2 12.25 -6.70 1.58
N VAL A 3 12.10 -8.00 1.31
CA VAL A 3 11.05 -8.53 0.43
C VAL A 3 10.14 -9.39 1.29
N VAL A 4 8.86 -9.03 1.34
CA VAL A 4 7.80 -9.76 2.02
C VAL A 4 6.89 -10.33 0.94
N ALA A 5 7.01 -11.63 0.68
CA ALA A 5 6.39 -12.25 -0.48
C ALA A 5 5.66 -13.53 -0.10
N ASN A 6 4.50 -13.77 -0.72
CA ASN A 6 3.80 -15.06 -0.70
C ASN A 6 3.45 -15.54 0.73
N ASN A 7 3.12 -14.59 1.61
CA ASN A 7 2.60 -14.91 2.94
C ASN A 7 1.18 -15.44 2.83
N PHE A 8 0.88 -16.55 3.51
CA PHE A 8 -0.44 -17.18 3.50
C PHE A 8 -1.58 -16.25 3.97
N ALA A 9 -1.30 -15.37 4.93
CA ALA A 9 -2.26 -14.41 5.47
C ALA A 9 -1.79 -12.99 5.13
N ASP A 10 -1.57 -12.14 6.13
CA ASP A 10 -1.15 -10.75 5.93
C ASP A 10 0.33 -10.62 5.51
N GLY A 11 0.66 -9.52 4.85
CA GLY A 11 2.04 -9.18 4.50
C GLY A 11 2.82 -8.67 5.72
N VAL A 12 2.61 -7.40 6.07
CA VAL A 12 3.25 -6.73 7.21
C VAL A 12 2.19 -6.26 8.20
N LYS A 13 2.43 -6.50 9.50
CA LYS A 13 1.62 -5.93 10.58
C LYS A 13 2.47 -5.01 11.45
N LEU A 14 1.94 -3.82 11.73
CA LEU A 14 2.50 -2.88 12.68
C LEU A 14 1.56 -2.78 13.88
N TRP A 15 2.06 -3.15 15.05
CA TRP A 15 1.35 -3.03 16.32
C TRP A 15 2.08 -2.01 17.19
N HIS A 16 1.38 -0.96 17.60
CA HIS A 16 1.91 0.16 18.38
C HIS A 16 3.01 0.99 17.69
N GLY A 17 3.08 2.27 18.06
CA GLY A 17 4.11 3.21 17.62
C GLY A 17 5.17 3.51 18.70
N PRO A 18 6.31 4.10 18.32
CA PRO A 18 6.69 4.46 16.95
C PRO A 18 7.15 3.24 16.14
N SER A 19 6.59 3.06 14.95
CA SER A 19 6.92 1.93 14.06
C SER A 19 7.07 2.40 12.60
N SER A 20 7.92 1.72 11.82
CA SER A 20 8.12 2.11 10.43
C SER A 20 8.42 0.93 9.51
N VAL A 21 7.98 1.04 8.26
CA VAL A 21 8.35 0.16 7.15
C VAL A 21 9.06 1.01 6.11
N LYS A 22 10.29 0.65 5.76
CA LYS A 22 11.10 1.42 4.82
C LYS A 22 11.79 0.53 3.81
N ASN A 23 11.92 0.99 2.56
CA ASN A 23 12.59 0.25 1.48
C ASN A 23 12.15 -1.23 1.44
N THR A 24 10.85 -1.46 1.31
CA THR A 24 10.28 -2.81 1.39
C THR A 24 9.37 -3.07 0.21
N LEU A 25 9.54 -4.23 -0.42
CA LEU A 25 8.64 -4.75 -1.43
C LEU A 25 7.71 -5.77 -0.77
N ILE A 26 6.40 -5.60 -0.93
CA ILE A 26 5.36 -6.46 -0.37
C ILE A 26 4.47 -6.95 -1.51
N TYR A 27 4.36 -8.27 -1.70
CA TYR A 27 3.49 -8.85 -2.72
C TYR A 27 3.05 -10.28 -2.40
N GLY A 28 2.09 -10.80 -3.16
CA GLY A 28 1.69 -12.21 -3.05
C GLY A 28 0.96 -12.57 -1.76
N THR A 29 0.36 -11.61 -1.06
CA THR A 29 -0.40 -11.83 0.19
C THR A 29 -1.65 -12.68 -0.03
N GLY A 30 -1.79 -13.75 0.73
CA GLY A 30 -2.92 -14.68 0.74
C GLY A 30 -2.53 -16.11 0.38
N ASP A 31 -3.54 -16.95 0.20
CA ASP A 31 -3.41 -18.37 -0.17
C ASP A 31 -3.72 -18.64 -1.66
N GLY A 32 -4.02 -17.60 -2.43
CA GLY A 32 -4.42 -17.68 -3.83
C GLY A 32 -5.92 -17.96 -4.03
N SER A 33 -6.68 -18.07 -2.95
CA SER A 33 -8.13 -18.19 -2.98
C SER A 33 -8.79 -16.84 -3.30
N ASN A 34 -9.89 -16.91 -4.05
CA ASN A 34 -10.79 -15.77 -4.28
C ASN A 34 -11.84 -15.62 -3.17
N GLU A 35 -11.78 -16.44 -2.13
CA GLU A 35 -12.63 -16.28 -0.95
C GLU A 35 -12.37 -14.93 -0.28
N ASN A 36 -13.44 -14.34 0.24
CA ASN A 36 -13.36 -13.08 0.95
C ASN A 36 -12.75 -13.32 2.34
N THR A 37 -11.61 -12.71 2.61
CA THR A 37 -10.89 -12.81 3.90
C THR A 37 -10.44 -11.43 4.33
N ALA A 38 -10.21 -11.23 5.62
CA ALA A 38 -9.65 -9.98 6.14
C ALA A 38 -8.13 -9.80 5.91
N TRP A 39 -7.47 -10.65 5.11
CA TRP A 39 -6.03 -10.53 4.90
C TRP A 39 -5.65 -9.38 3.96
N ALA A 40 -4.64 -8.61 4.34
CA ALA A 40 -4.13 -7.46 3.59
C ALA A 40 -2.61 -7.49 3.46
N ALA A 41 -2.08 -6.76 2.47
CA ALA A 41 -0.64 -6.62 2.31
C ALA A 41 -0.02 -5.87 3.50
N MET A 42 -0.75 -4.92 4.07
CA MET A 42 -0.34 -4.21 5.28
C MET A 42 -1.51 -4.01 6.24
N VAL A 43 -1.23 -4.20 7.52
CA VAL A 43 -2.15 -3.90 8.63
C VAL A 43 -1.42 -3.03 9.64
N LEU A 44 -2.10 -2.00 10.13
CA LEU A 44 -1.64 -1.16 11.24
C LEU A 44 -2.77 -1.02 12.25
N SER A 45 -2.48 -1.28 13.51
CA SER A 45 -3.38 -0.90 14.61
C SER A 45 -2.59 -0.65 15.90
N THR A 46 -3.14 0.22 16.73
CA THR A 46 -2.70 0.50 18.10
C THR A 46 -3.90 0.96 18.93
N ASP A 47 -3.84 0.76 20.23
CA ASP A 47 -4.80 1.27 21.21
C ASP A 47 -4.38 2.63 21.80
N LYS A 48 -3.29 3.20 21.31
CA LYS A 48 -2.69 4.42 21.86
C LYS A 48 -2.80 5.59 20.89
N ALA A 49 -3.52 6.63 21.35
CA ALA A 49 -3.69 7.87 20.60
C ALA A 49 -2.33 8.55 20.31
N HIS A 50 -2.23 9.09 19.09
CA HIS A 50 -1.06 9.80 18.54
C HIS A 50 0.23 8.98 18.48
N ASP A 51 0.12 7.66 18.50
CA ASP A 51 1.21 6.81 18.05
C ASP A 51 1.55 7.12 16.59
N LYS A 52 2.85 7.08 16.29
CA LYS A 52 3.42 7.55 15.03
C LYS A 52 3.88 6.40 14.16
N PHE A 53 3.51 6.46 12.89
CA PHE A 53 3.88 5.45 11.92
C PHE A 53 4.47 6.06 10.66
N THR A 54 5.40 5.35 10.04
CA THR A 54 6.05 5.80 8.81
C THR A 54 6.12 4.69 7.77
N ILE A 55 5.63 4.97 6.57
CA ILE A 55 5.78 4.15 5.37
C ILE A 55 6.59 4.98 4.37
N ASP A 56 7.78 4.50 4.02
CA ASP A 56 8.77 5.29 3.29
C ASP A 56 9.46 4.42 2.25
N HIS A 57 9.33 4.74 0.96
CA HIS A 57 9.92 3.91 -0.10
C HIS A 57 9.41 2.45 -0.07
N VAL A 58 8.10 2.27 0.11
CA VAL A 58 7.46 0.94 0.14
C VAL A 58 6.71 0.69 -1.15
N THR A 59 6.84 -0.52 -1.70
CA THR A 59 6.04 -0.99 -2.83
C THR A 59 5.11 -2.09 -2.36
N VAL A 60 3.81 -1.92 -2.57
CA VAL A 60 2.78 -2.92 -2.34
C VAL A 60 2.17 -3.31 -3.68
N ASP A 61 2.13 -4.61 -3.95
CA ASP A 61 1.40 -5.20 -5.08
C ASP A 61 0.37 -6.23 -4.58
N PHE A 62 -0.90 -5.87 -4.71
CA PHE A 62 -2.02 -6.67 -4.23
C PHE A 62 -2.86 -7.20 -5.40
N GLN A 63 -3.19 -8.49 -5.41
CA GLN A 63 -3.82 -9.11 -6.59
C GLN A 63 -5.26 -9.59 -6.35
N ARG A 64 -5.74 -9.53 -5.11
CA ARG A 64 -7.04 -10.08 -4.72
C ARG A 64 -8.17 -9.07 -4.89
N SER A 65 -9.35 -9.58 -5.25
CA SER A 65 -10.57 -8.79 -5.42
C SER A 65 -11.40 -8.74 -4.13
N ASN A 66 -12.29 -7.73 -4.02
CA ASN A 66 -13.25 -7.57 -2.91
C ASN A 66 -12.59 -7.55 -1.52
N ALA A 67 -11.40 -6.97 -1.42
CA ALA A 67 -10.61 -6.95 -0.19
C ALA A 67 -9.89 -5.61 -0.05
N TYR A 68 -9.60 -5.21 1.18
CA TYR A 68 -8.68 -4.11 1.38
C TYR A 68 -7.25 -4.60 1.17
N SER A 69 -6.52 -3.92 0.28
CA SER A 69 -5.09 -4.15 0.09
C SER A 69 -4.29 -3.73 1.33
N ILE A 70 -4.82 -2.77 2.09
CA ILE A 70 -4.22 -2.19 3.30
C ILE A 70 -5.34 -1.83 4.29
N TYR A 71 -5.19 -2.24 5.55
CA TYR A 71 -6.02 -1.80 6.69
C TYR A 71 -5.21 -0.92 7.64
N MET A 72 -5.72 0.26 7.96
CA MET A 72 -5.08 1.17 8.90
C MET A 72 -6.10 1.62 9.94
N GLN A 73 -5.90 1.15 11.17
CA GLN A 73 -6.72 1.40 12.36
C GLN A 73 -8.19 0.96 12.22
N TYR A 74 -8.43 -0.15 11.50
CA TYR A 74 -9.77 -0.67 11.21
C TYR A 74 -10.57 -1.04 12.47
N ASP A 75 -9.94 -1.72 13.43
CA ASP A 75 -10.61 -2.22 14.64
C ASP A 75 -10.87 -1.12 15.69
N ASP A 76 -10.06 -0.06 15.70
CA ASP A 76 -10.20 1.06 16.65
C ASP A 76 -10.33 2.42 15.93
N PRO A 77 -11.37 2.61 15.09
CA PRO A 77 -11.43 3.71 14.11
C PRO A 77 -11.61 5.10 14.73
N ASN A 78 -11.73 5.19 16.05
CA ASN A 78 -11.89 6.42 16.81
C ASN A 78 -10.60 6.86 17.53
N ILE A 79 -9.56 6.02 17.54
CA ILE A 79 -8.27 6.36 18.16
C ILE A 79 -7.47 7.13 17.11
N PRO A 80 -7.12 8.41 17.35
CA PRO A 80 -6.35 9.18 16.37
C PRO A 80 -4.90 8.71 16.37
N ILE A 81 -4.31 8.54 15.20
CA ILE A 81 -2.88 8.20 15.03
C ILE A 81 -2.28 9.04 13.91
N ASP A 82 -0.96 9.20 13.93
CA ASP A 82 -0.24 10.00 12.94
C ASP A 82 0.46 9.05 11.95
N LEU A 83 0.04 9.07 10.68
CA LEU A 83 0.66 8.29 9.62
C LEU A 83 1.33 9.20 8.59
N THR A 84 2.64 9.03 8.42
CA THR A 84 3.37 9.60 7.29
C THR A 84 3.63 8.53 6.23
N VAL A 85 3.22 8.80 4.99
CA VAL A 85 3.55 8.00 3.82
C VAL A 85 4.24 8.88 2.79
N LYS A 86 5.41 8.44 2.32
CA LYS A 86 6.09 9.13 1.22
C LYS A 86 6.76 8.17 0.27
N ASP A 87 6.96 8.63 -0.95
CA ASP A 87 7.77 7.96 -1.96
C ASP A 87 7.41 6.47 -2.08
N SER A 88 6.12 6.11 -2.02
CA SER A 88 5.67 4.71 -2.03
C SER A 88 4.80 4.39 -3.25
N ILE A 89 4.72 3.12 -3.64
CA ILE A 89 3.83 2.61 -4.70
C ILE A 89 2.81 1.67 -4.07
N PHE A 90 1.53 1.94 -4.30
CA PHE A 90 0.42 1.06 -3.96
C PHE A 90 -0.29 0.65 -5.24
N ARG A 91 -0.16 -0.62 -5.60
CA ARG A 91 -0.78 -1.21 -6.78
C ARG A 91 -1.77 -2.28 -6.35
N SER A 92 -2.92 -2.28 -7.01
CA SER A 92 -3.78 -3.46 -7.03
C SER A 92 -4.28 -3.79 -8.43
N SER A 93 -4.22 -5.07 -8.80
CA SER A 93 -4.89 -5.59 -9.99
C SER A 93 -6.29 -6.13 -9.70
N GLY A 94 -6.62 -6.37 -8.42
CA GLY A 94 -7.91 -6.93 -8.01
C GLY A 94 -9.07 -5.96 -8.20
N SER A 95 -10.22 -6.48 -8.64
CA SER A 95 -11.47 -5.70 -8.73
C SER A 95 -12.03 -5.39 -7.34
N ASN A 96 -12.59 -4.19 -7.17
CA ASN A 96 -13.15 -3.75 -5.87
C ASN A 96 -12.17 -3.92 -4.70
N SER A 97 -10.89 -3.67 -4.94
CA SER A 97 -9.87 -3.62 -3.90
C SER A 97 -9.46 -2.18 -3.63
N ARG A 98 -9.19 -1.84 -2.37
CA ARG A 98 -8.91 -0.45 -1.98
C ARG A 98 -8.00 -0.37 -0.76
N ILE A 99 -7.56 0.82 -0.40
CA ILE A 99 -6.86 1.11 0.86
C ILE A 99 -7.88 1.67 1.84
N PHE A 100 -7.87 1.21 3.09
CA PHE A 100 -8.67 1.78 4.17
C PHE A 100 -7.80 2.55 5.14
N PHE A 101 -8.20 3.80 5.42
CA PHE A 101 -7.76 4.58 6.57
C PHE A 101 -8.95 4.93 7.45
N ALA A 102 -8.84 4.67 8.75
CA ALA A 102 -9.86 5.06 9.70
C ALA A 102 -10.07 6.59 9.74
N PRO A 103 -11.30 7.07 10.04
CA PRO A 103 -11.64 8.49 10.02
C PRO A 103 -10.86 9.36 11.03
N SER A 104 -10.39 8.78 12.14
CA SER A 104 -9.64 9.50 13.18
C SER A 104 -8.18 9.76 12.81
N MET A 105 -7.68 9.16 11.73
CA MET A 105 -6.26 9.22 11.39
C MET A 105 -5.84 10.60 10.87
N VAL A 106 -4.65 11.04 11.28
CA VAL A 106 -3.98 12.21 10.71
C VAL A 106 -3.00 11.70 9.66
N LEU A 107 -3.26 12.05 8.39
CA LEU A 107 -2.53 11.54 7.24
C LEU A 107 -1.63 12.62 6.62
N ASP A 108 -0.32 12.36 6.53
CA ASP A 108 0.61 13.08 5.65
C ASP A 108 1.09 12.10 4.58
N ILE A 109 0.37 12.07 3.45
CA ILE A 109 0.63 11.13 2.34
C ILE A 109 1.04 11.94 1.12
N LYS A 110 2.29 11.79 0.67
CA LYS A 110 2.83 12.57 -0.43
C LYS A 110 3.72 11.78 -1.38
N ASP A 111 3.91 12.34 -2.58
CA ASP A 111 4.88 11.86 -3.57
C ASP A 111 4.77 10.34 -3.86
N SER A 112 3.56 9.79 -3.74
CA SER A 112 3.29 8.36 -3.84
C SER A 112 2.42 8.01 -5.06
N VAL A 113 2.57 6.80 -5.56
CA VAL A 113 1.84 6.29 -6.73
C VAL A 113 0.74 5.34 -6.27
N PHE A 114 -0.48 5.56 -6.75
CA PHE A 114 -1.62 4.69 -6.51
C PHE A 114 -2.10 4.13 -7.86
N TYR A 115 -2.22 2.81 -7.99
CA TYR A 115 -2.76 2.20 -9.19
C TYR A 115 -3.83 1.17 -8.84
N TYR A 116 -5.08 1.63 -8.85
CA TYR A 116 -6.28 0.85 -8.54
C TYR A 116 -7.29 1.04 -9.68
N PRO A 117 -6.99 0.57 -10.91
CA PRO A 117 -7.79 0.87 -12.10
C PRO A 117 -9.22 0.32 -12.05
N ASN A 118 -9.48 -0.63 -11.15
CA ASN A 118 -10.74 -1.38 -11.06
C ASN A 118 -11.51 -1.11 -9.76
N SER A 119 -11.21 0.00 -9.06
CA SER A 119 -11.88 0.36 -7.81
C SER A 119 -11.71 1.84 -7.42
N VAL A 120 -12.37 2.20 -6.32
CA VAL A 120 -11.92 3.31 -5.47
C VAL A 120 -10.53 2.95 -4.95
N ALA A 121 -9.58 3.88 -5.02
CA ALA A 121 -8.21 3.61 -4.60
C ALA A 121 -8.06 3.71 -3.08
N VAL A 122 -8.67 4.74 -2.48
CA VAL A 122 -8.57 5.02 -1.05
C VAL A 122 -9.93 5.34 -0.46
N GLU A 123 -10.19 4.78 0.72
CA GLU A 123 -11.28 5.13 1.61
C GLU A 123 -10.68 5.78 2.86
N HIS A 124 -11.18 6.95 3.24
CA HIS A 124 -10.79 7.66 4.45
C HIS A 124 -12.03 8.27 5.13
N GLY A 125 -12.49 7.61 6.19
CA GLY A 125 -13.78 7.93 6.80
C GLY A 125 -14.92 7.76 5.80
N ASN A 126 -15.75 8.81 5.63
CA ASN A 126 -16.86 8.81 4.68
C ASN A 126 -16.45 9.24 3.25
N ASN A 127 -15.15 9.44 3.00
CA ASN A 127 -14.66 9.90 1.71
C ASN A 127 -14.03 8.74 0.93
N GLU A 128 -14.35 8.68 -0.36
CA GLU A 128 -13.74 7.78 -1.32
C GLU A 128 -12.94 8.59 -2.34
N TYR A 129 -11.72 8.15 -2.63
CA TYR A 129 -10.83 8.74 -3.63
C TYR A 129 -10.64 7.75 -4.76
N THR A 130 -11.25 8.04 -5.90
CA THR A 130 -11.05 7.31 -7.15
C THR A 130 -9.69 7.64 -7.77
N SER A 131 -9.32 6.94 -8.84
CA SER A 131 -8.13 7.22 -9.64
C SER A 131 -8.00 8.70 -10.05
N GLY A 132 -9.12 9.35 -10.40
CA GLY A 132 -9.16 10.76 -10.78
C GLY A 132 -8.97 11.75 -9.63
N GLN A 133 -9.02 11.27 -8.38
CA GLN A 133 -8.99 12.11 -7.17
C GLN A 133 -7.70 11.94 -6.36
N ILE A 134 -6.80 11.02 -6.74
CA ILE A 134 -5.56 10.75 -5.99
C ILE A 134 -4.69 12.00 -5.80
N SER A 135 -4.62 12.88 -6.79
CA SER A 135 -3.85 14.13 -6.69
C SER A 135 -4.41 15.11 -5.63
N SER A 136 -5.70 15.02 -5.30
CA SER A 136 -6.32 15.78 -4.22
C SER A 136 -6.18 15.14 -2.84
N PHE A 137 -5.81 13.86 -2.77
CA PHE A 137 -5.63 13.14 -1.52
C PHE A 137 -4.34 13.54 -0.78
N GLY A 138 -3.34 14.00 -1.52
CA GLY A 138 -2.12 14.56 -0.94
C GLY A 138 -1.16 15.07 -2.01
N THR A 139 -0.23 15.93 -1.59
CA THR A 139 0.70 16.61 -2.50
C THR A 139 1.60 15.61 -3.23
N GLY A 140 1.78 15.78 -4.54
CA GLY A 140 2.68 14.94 -5.34
C GLY A 140 2.18 13.53 -5.61
N ASN A 141 1.05 13.12 -5.01
CA ASN A 141 0.46 11.81 -5.28
C ASN A 141 -0.07 11.74 -6.71
N ILE A 142 0.12 10.61 -7.36
CA ILE A 142 -0.35 10.37 -8.73
C ILE A 142 -1.07 9.04 -8.85
N HIS A 143 -2.03 8.99 -9.78
CA HIS A 143 -2.58 7.72 -10.24
C HIS A 143 -1.90 7.30 -11.55
N ALA A 144 -1.08 6.25 -11.52
CA ALA A 144 -0.38 5.77 -12.70
C ALA A 144 0.03 4.30 -12.56
N ASP A 145 0.00 3.55 -13.67
CA ASP A 145 0.54 2.19 -13.71
C ASP A 145 2.06 2.24 -13.48
N PRO A 146 2.61 1.59 -12.45
CA PRO A 146 4.06 1.57 -12.24
C PRO A 146 4.81 0.81 -13.34
N GLN A 147 4.13 0.03 -14.19
CA GLN A 147 4.76 -0.68 -15.30
C GLN A 147 5.93 -1.58 -14.86
N PHE A 148 5.71 -2.37 -13.82
CA PHE A 148 6.66 -3.40 -13.39
C PHE A 148 6.94 -4.41 -14.51
N VAL A 149 8.14 -4.99 -14.53
CA VAL A 149 8.56 -5.98 -15.53
C VAL A 149 7.70 -7.25 -15.44
N LYS A 150 7.57 -7.84 -14.24
CA LYS A 150 6.83 -9.09 -13.99
C LYS A 150 6.30 -9.17 -12.54
N PRO A 151 5.18 -8.51 -12.21
CA PRO A 151 4.46 -8.75 -10.95
C PRO A 151 4.10 -10.23 -10.78
N ALA A 152 4.02 -10.71 -9.53
CA ALA A 152 3.80 -12.13 -9.27
C ALA A 152 2.96 -12.41 -8.01
N PHE A 153 2.41 -13.61 -7.94
CA PHE A 153 1.83 -14.24 -6.76
C PHE A 153 2.22 -15.73 -6.78
N GLY A 154 2.56 -16.30 -5.63
CA GLY A 154 2.98 -17.71 -5.51
C GLY A 154 4.33 -18.02 -6.17
N SER A 155 5.05 -16.99 -6.63
CA SER A 155 6.35 -17.11 -7.30
C SER A 155 7.20 -15.87 -7.06
N VAL A 156 8.43 -15.86 -7.57
CA VAL A 156 9.31 -14.68 -7.52
C VAL A 156 8.92 -13.71 -8.64
N GLY A 157 8.63 -12.46 -8.26
CA GLY A 157 8.32 -11.38 -9.21
C GLY A 157 9.52 -10.51 -9.54
N ASP A 158 9.47 -9.84 -10.68
CA ASP A 158 10.40 -8.78 -11.10
C ASP A 158 9.66 -7.43 -11.01
N TYR A 159 10.00 -6.67 -9.97
CA TYR A 159 9.40 -5.37 -9.69
C TYR A 159 10.26 -4.20 -10.17
N ASN A 160 11.25 -4.46 -11.02
CA ASN A 160 11.94 -3.38 -11.72
C ASN A 160 10.93 -2.60 -12.58
N LEU A 161 11.10 -1.28 -12.64
CA LEU A 161 10.27 -0.44 -13.51
C LEU A 161 10.75 -0.57 -14.96
N LYS A 162 9.80 -0.65 -15.90
CA LYS A 162 10.12 -0.50 -17.32
C LYS A 162 10.63 0.91 -17.61
N ALA A 163 11.46 1.03 -18.65
CA ALA A 163 11.91 2.32 -19.15
C ALA A 163 10.71 3.21 -19.51
N GLY A 164 10.72 4.46 -19.05
CA GLY A 164 9.61 5.40 -19.25
C GLY A 164 8.44 5.22 -18.29
N SER A 165 8.55 4.35 -17.27
CA SER A 165 7.52 4.20 -16.25
C SER A 165 7.17 5.55 -15.61
N PRO A 166 5.88 5.88 -15.44
CA PRO A 166 5.44 7.10 -14.77
C PRO A 166 5.73 7.10 -13.26
N ALA A 167 6.08 5.94 -12.68
CA ALA A 167 6.54 5.81 -11.31
C ALA A 167 8.06 6.05 -11.17
N ALA A 168 8.80 6.23 -12.27
CA ALA A 168 10.21 6.57 -12.18
C ALA A 168 10.40 7.95 -11.52
N GLY A 169 11.13 8.00 -10.40
CA GLY A 169 11.33 9.23 -9.63
C GLY A 169 10.09 9.74 -8.89
N LYS A 170 9.02 8.94 -8.82
CA LYS A 170 7.79 9.22 -8.08
C LYS A 170 7.34 7.94 -7.38
N GLY A 171 7.45 7.85 -6.07
CA GLY A 171 6.99 6.66 -5.35
C GLY A 171 7.90 5.42 -5.44
N ALA A 172 8.79 5.34 -6.43
CA ALA A 172 9.71 4.23 -6.56
C ALA A 172 11.04 4.56 -5.89
N PRO A 173 11.53 3.76 -4.93
CA PRO A 173 12.93 3.85 -4.60
C PRO A 173 13.76 3.62 -5.86
N ALA A 174 14.78 4.47 -6.07
CA ALA A 174 15.88 4.14 -6.96
C ALA A 174 16.45 2.73 -6.64
N SER A 175 16.19 2.21 -5.43
CA SER A 175 16.55 0.88 -4.96
C SER A 175 15.54 -0.25 -5.18
N VAL A 176 14.38 -0.10 -5.84
CA VAL A 176 13.67 -1.32 -6.33
C VAL A 176 14.61 -2.11 -7.27
N LEU A 177 15.48 -1.37 -7.98
CA LEU A 177 16.55 -1.88 -8.84
C LEU A 177 17.69 -2.63 -8.11
N ASP A 178 17.85 -2.44 -6.79
CA ASP A 178 18.92 -3.05 -6.00
C ASP A 178 18.42 -4.10 -4.99
N MET A 179 17.10 -4.24 -4.79
CA MET A 179 16.52 -5.25 -3.87
C MET A 179 16.40 -6.66 -4.47
N GLN A 180 16.73 -6.83 -5.76
CA GLN A 180 16.65 -8.10 -6.48
C GLN A 180 18.01 -8.65 -6.94
N LYS A 181 19.13 -8.06 -6.49
CA LYS A 181 20.49 -8.59 -6.65
C LYS A 181 20.90 -9.33 -5.38
#